data_AF-A0A1B6K3E6-F1
#
_entry.id   AF-A0A1B6K3E6-F1
#
_cell.length_a   1.000
_cell.length_b   1.000
_cell.length_c   1.000
_cell.angle_alpha   90.00
_cell.angle_beta   90.00
_cell.angle_gamma   90.00
#
_symmetry.space_group_name_H-M   'P 1'
#
loop_
_entity.id
_entity.type
_entity.pdbx_description
1 polymer ?
#
loop_
_entity_poly.entity_id
_entity_poly.type
_entity_poly.pdbx_seq_one_letter_code
_entity_poly.pdbx_strand_id
1 'polypeptide(L)'
;TLEHSDCSFLVDNEAIYDMCKNLGIDRPAYVDINRIIAQVVSSITASLRFDGSLNVDLSEFQTNLVPYPRIHFPLVAYSPMVSAHRAIHEGLSVQEITNNCFEPSSQMVKCDIRKGKFMACCLLYRGDVQPKDVNQATATLRAKRASQFVEWCPTGFKVGINYKRPTVLPGSAMAQVCRALCTLSNTTAISEAWTRLNDKFDLMFAKRAFVHWYVGEGMEEGEFSEAREDLG
;
A
#
# COMPACT_ATOMS: atom_id res chain seq x y z
N THR A 1 -18.65 -9.76 -0.33
CA THR A 1 -17.44 -9.47 -1.15
C THR A 1 -16.16 -9.98 -0.52
N LEU A 2 -16.06 -10.07 0.82
CA LEU A 2 -14.89 -10.64 1.52
C LEU A 2 -14.53 -12.07 1.04
N GLU A 3 -15.52 -12.87 0.67
CA GLU A 3 -15.35 -14.26 0.20
C GLU A 3 -15.03 -14.38 -1.30
N HIS A 4 -15.08 -13.29 -2.06
CA HIS A 4 -14.96 -13.30 -3.53
C HIS A 4 -13.72 -12.56 -4.04
N SER A 5 -12.86 -12.07 -3.15
CA SER A 5 -11.61 -11.40 -3.49
C SER A 5 -10.43 -12.16 -2.90
N ASP A 6 -9.44 -12.47 -3.75
CA ASP A 6 -8.21 -13.13 -3.31
C ASP A 6 -7.22 -12.17 -2.64
N CYS A 7 -7.25 -10.89 -3.04
CA CYS A 7 -6.37 -9.83 -2.54
C CYS A 7 -6.92 -8.45 -2.89
N SER A 8 -7.05 -7.58 -1.89
CA SER A 8 -7.67 -6.26 -2.00
C SER A 8 -6.70 -5.17 -1.53
N PHE A 9 -6.25 -4.31 -2.45
CA PHE A 9 -5.36 -3.20 -2.11
C PHE A 9 -6.18 -1.97 -1.71
N LEU A 10 -6.10 -1.61 -0.44
CA LEU A 10 -6.79 -0.43 0.10
C LEU A 10 -6.04 0.84 -0.29
N VAL A 11 -6.81 1.87 -0.62
CA VAL A 11 -6.32 3.18 -1.05
C VAL A 11 -7.10 4.25 -0.28
N ASP A 12 -6.44 4.86 0.70
CA ASP A 12 -7.03 5.89 1.56
C ASP A 12 -6.81 7.27 0.93
N ASN A 13 -7.91 7.93 0.57
CA ASN A 13 -7.88 9.27 -0.01
C ASN A 13 -7.18 10.28 0.90
N GLU A 14 -7.31 10.16 2.22
CA GLU A 14 -6.67 11.09 3.16
C GLU A 14 -5.15 10.91 3.15
N ALA A 15 -4.66 9.66 3.05
CA ALA A 15 -3.23 9.37 2.95
C ALA A 15 -2.64 9.95 1.66
N ILE A 16 -3.29 9.75 0.52
CA ILE A 16 -2.80 10.26 -0.77
C ILE A 16 -2.88 11.78 -0.83
N TYR A 17 -3.91 12.38 -0.24
CA TYR A 17 -4.03 13.83 -0.15
C TYR A 17 -2.83 14.45 0.57
N ASP A 18 -2.37 13.82 1.66
CA ASP A 18 -1.15 14.24 2.36
C ASP A 18 0.13 13.99 1.55
N MET A 19 0.20 12.89 0.77
CA MET A 19 1.30 12.68 -0.18
C MET A 19 1.37 13.79 -1.23
N CYS A 20 0.24 14.20 -1.80
CA CYS A 20 0.18 15.31 -2.76
C CYS A 20 0.70 16.61 -2.13
N LYS A 21 0.38 16.89 -0.86
CA LYS A 21 0.94 18.04 -0.14
C LYS A 21 2.45 17.95 0.02
N ASN A 22 2.98 16.77 0.31
CA ASN A 22 4.43 16.55 0.38
C ASN A 22 5.13 16.79 -0.98
N LEU A 23 4.42 16.61 -2.09
CA LEU A 23 4.88 16.97 -3.44
C LEU A 23 4.79 18.48 -3.74
N GLY A 24 4.31 19.30 -2.79
CA GLY A 24 4.14 20.74 -2.96
C GLY A 24 2.80 21.16 -3.56
N ILE A 25 1.79 20.29 -3.54
CA ILE A 25 0.44 20.60 -4.01
C ILE A 25 -0.43 20.99 -2.80
N ASP A 26 -0.66 22.28 -2.59
CA ASP A 26 -1.41 22.78 -1.42
C ASP A 26 -2.89 22.34 -1.41
N ARG A 27 -3.50 22.28 -2.60
CA ARG A 27 -4.90 21.89 -2.81
C ARG A 27 -5.00 20.81 -3.89
N PRO A 28 -4.70 19.54 -3.55
CA PRO A 28 -4.78 18.42 -4.47
C PRO A 28 -6.17 18.27 -5.08
N ALA A 29 -6.23 18.21 -6.41
CA ALA A 29 -7.44 17.82 -7.12
C ALA A 29 -7.43 16.30 -7.39
N TYR A 30 -8.57 15.76 -7.85
CA TYR A 30 -8.66 14.33 -8.18
C TYR A 30 -7.62 13.89 -9.22
N VAL A 31 -7.24 14.78 -10.15
CA VAL A 31 -6.18 14.48 -11.13
C VAL A 31 -4.83 14.19 -10.45
N ASP A 32 -4.50 14.90 -9.37
CA ASP A 32 -3.23 14.73 -8.64
C ASP A 32 -3.25 13.42 -7.85
N ILE A 33 -4.35 13.16 -7.15
CA ILE A 33 -4.58 11.92 -6.40
C ILE A 33 -4.49 10.71 -7.34
N ASN A 34 -5.22 10.76 -8.46
CA ASN A 34 -5.26 9.66 -9.42
C ASN A 34 -3.91 9.41 -10.09
N ARG A 35 -3.06 10.44 -10.25
CA ARG A 35 -1.70 10.28 -10.77
C ARG A 35 -0.81 9.49 -9.82
N ILE A 36 -0.91 9.73 -8.50
CA ILE A 36 -0.19 8.92 -7.50
C ILE A 36 -0.71 7.48 -7.51
N ILE A 37 -2.03 7.28 -7.49
CA ILE A 37 -2.63 5.95 -7.56
C ILE A 37 -2.16 5.20 -8.81
N ALA A 38 -2.22 5.83 -9.98
CA ALA A 38 -1.79 5.25 -11.24
C ALA A 38 -0.32 4.80 -11.19
N GLN A 39 0.54 5.57 -10.51
CA GLN A 39 1.95 5.22 -10.35
C GLN A 39 2.16 3.97 -9.50
N VAL A 40 1.42 3.87 -8.39
CA VAL A 40 1.45 2.72 -7.48
C VAL A 40 0.91 1.47 -8.19
N VAL A 41 -0.28 1.57 -8.81
CA VAL A 41 -0.89 0.48 -9.58
C VAL A 41 0.01 0.03 -10.73
N SER A 42 0.68 0.96 -11.42
CA SER A 42 1.66 0.65 -12.46
C SER A 42 2.83 -0.17 -11.91
N SER A 43 3.29 0.09 -10.69
CA SER A 43 4.34 -0.70 -10.03
C SER A 43 3.88 -2.08 -9.60
N ILE A 44 2.67 -2.20 -9.04
CA ILE A 44 2.10 -3.50 -8.63
C ILE A 44 1.92 -4.41 -9.86
N THR A 45 1.43 -3.85 -10.97
CA THR A 45 1.14 -4.60 -12.20
C THR A 45 2.35 -4.68 -13.16
N ALA A 46 3.53 -4.20 -12.75
CA ALA A 46 4.68 -4.15 -13.65
C ALA A 46 5.21 -5.54 -14.02
N SER A 47 5.22 -6.48 -13.07
CA SER A 47 5.69 -7.86 -13.26
C SER A 47 4.84 -8.64 -14.26
N LEU A 48 3.58 -8.25 -14.45
CA LEU A 48 2.66 -8.89 -15.40
C LEU A 48 2.84 -8.40 -16.84
N ARG A 49 3.45 -7.23 -17.01
CA ARG A 49 3.51 -6.51 -18.30
C ARG A 49 4.91 -6.53 -18.90
N PHE A 50 5.92 -6.81 -18.09
CA PHE A 50 7.32 -6.73 -18.48
C PHE A 50 8.13 -7.81 -17.77
N ASP A 51 9.12 -8.34 -18.47
CA ASP A 51 10.09 -9.25 -17.89
C ASP A 51 10.95 -8.57 -16.80
N GLY A 52 11.30 -9.34 -15.79
CA GLY A 52 12.12 -8.94 -14.66
C GLY A 52 12.98 -10.11 -14.17
N SER A 53 14.00 -9.82 -13.36
CA SER A 53 14.94 -10.86 -12.87
C SER A 53 14.41 -11.66 -11.69
N LEU A 54 13.47 -11.07 -10.93
CA LEU A 54 12.64 -11.75 -9.95
C LEU A 54 11.21 -11.28 -10.21
N ASN A 55 10.45 -12.03 -11.00
CA ASN A 55 9.05 -11.73 -11.21
C ASN A 55 8.24 -12.29 -10.03
N VAL A 56 7.32 -11.48 -9.51
CA VAL A 56 6.27 -11.92 -8.60
C VAL A 56 4.98 -11.89 -9.40
N ASP A 57 4.40 -13.07 -9.65
CA ASP A 57 3.14 -13.20 -10.37
C ASP A 57 1.93 -12.81 -9.48
N LEU A 58 0.76 -12.54 -10.08
CA LEU A 58 -0.46 -12.24 -9.32
C LEU A 58 -0.90 -13.40 -8.42
N SER A 59 -0.81 -14.64 -8.93
CA SER A 59 -1.09 -15.86 -8.16
C SER A 59 -0.12 -16.04 -7.00
N GLU A 60 1.11 -15.57 -7.19
CA GLU A 60 2.10 -15.50 -6.14
C GLU A 60 1.72 -14.46 -5.08
N PHE A 61 1.09 -13.32 -5.39
CA PHE A 61 0.68 -12.37 -4.34
C PHE A 61 -0.28 -12.99 -3.33
N GLN A 62 -1.26 -13.80 -3.74
CA GLN A 62 -2.14 -14.50 -2.81
C GLN A 62 -1.33 -15.45 -1.91
N THR A 63 -0.56 -16.35 -2.52
CA THR A 63 0.26 -17.34 -1.80
C THR A 63 1.27 -16.68 -0.85
N ASN A 64 1.75 -15.48 -1.20
CA ASN A 64 2.88 -14.84 -0.53
C ASN A 64 2.47 -13.78 0.47
N LEU A 65 1.34 -13.10 0.24
CA LEU A 65 0.88 -12.01 1.07
C LEU A 65 -0.32 -12.39 1.93
N VAL A 66 -1.08 -13.42 1.59
CA VAL A 66 -2.35 -13.75 2.24
C VAL A 66 -2.21 -15.09 2.99
N PRO A 67 -1.70 -15.08 4.24
CA PRO A 67 -1.56 -16.30 5.04
C PRO A 67 -2.91 -16.90 5.43
N TYR A 68 -3.95 -16.06 5.50
CA TYR A 68 -5.31 -16.45 5.85
C TYR A 68 -6.30 -15.78 4.88
N PRO A 69 -7.29 -16.52 4.32
CA PRO A 69 -8.19 -15.97 3.31
C PRO A 69 -8.93 -14.69 3.71
N ARG A 70 -9.33 -14.53 4.98
CA ARG A 70 -10.01 -13.29 5.46
C ARG A 70 -9.05 -12.09 5.63
N ILE A 71 -7.73 -12.31 5.69
CA ILE A 71 -6.72 -11.28 5.91
C ILE A 71 -6.00 -10.98 4.60
N HIS A 72 -6.77 -10.54 3.59
CA HIS A 72 -6.30 -10.32 2.23
C HIS A 72 -6.18 -8.83 1.87
N PHE A 73 -5.81 -7.98 2.85
CA PHE A 73 -5.69 -6.52 2.69
C PHE A 73 -4.25 -6.03 2.90
N PRO A 74 -3.33 -6.23 1.95
CA PRO A 74 -1.98 -5.71 2.07
C PRO A 74 -1.96 -4.18 2.13
N LEU A 75 -1.19 -3.65 3.07
CA LEU A 75 -0.81 -2.24 3.09
C LEU A 75 0.16 -1.97 1.94
N VAL A 76 -0.15 -0.97 1.13
CA VAL A 76 0.72 -0.52 0.05
C VAL A 76 1.52 0.69 0.49
N ALA A 77 2.81 0.73 0.18
CA ALA A 77 3.62 1.94 0.30
C ALA A 77 4.49 2.15 -0.93
N TYR A 78 4.84 3.40 -1.22
CA TYR A 78 5.63 3.75 -2.41
C TYR A 78 6.71 4.77 -2.09
N SER A 79 7.90 4.53 -2.61
CA SER A 79 9.03 5.44 -2.52
C SER A 79 9.83 5.44 -3.83
N PRO A 80 10.40 6.57 -4.23
CA PRO A 80 10.35 7.86 -3.54
C PRO A 80 9.13 8.70 -3.98
N MET A 81 8.62 9.54 -3.08
CA MET A 81 7.54 10.50 -3.32
C MET A 81 8.10 11.92 -3.34
N VAL A 82 8.81 12.26 -4.42
CA VAL A 82 9.58 13.52 -4.54
C VAL A 82 8.99 14.43 -5.59
N SER A 83 8.92 15.73 -5.28
CA SER A 83 8.56 16.76 -6.26
C SER A 83 9.64 16.94 -7.33
N ALA A 84 9.24 17.31 -8.55
CA ALA A 84 10.16 17.61 -9.65
C ALA A 84 11.25 18.64 -9.29
N HIS A 85 10.95 19.58 -8.39
CA HIS A 85 11.89 20.62 -7.95
C HIS A 85 12.92 20.14 -6.91
N ARG A 86 12.60 19.10 -6.12
CA ARG A 86 13.47 18.60 -5.03
C ARG A 86 14.34 17.41 -5.43
N ALA A 87 14.03 16.76 -6.55
CA ALA A 87 14.68 15.51 -6.98
C ALA A 87 16.20 15.60 -7.19
N ILE A 88 16.76 16.81 -7.41
CA ILE A 88 18.20 17.02 -7.61
C ILE A 88 18.99 16.86 -6.30
N HIS A 89 18.35 17.09 -5.15
CA HIS A 89 19.03 17.17 -3.85
C HIS A 89 18.83 15.95 -2.96
N GLU A 90 18.01 14.96 -3.37
CA GLU A 90 17.72 13.79 -2.55
C GLU A 90 18.57 12.58 -2.93
N GLY A 91 19.10 11.89 -1.92
CA GLY A 91 19.68 10.56 -2.04
C GLY A 91 18.60 9.55 -2.43
N LEU A 92 18.72 9.01 -3.65
CA LEU A 92 17.82 7.98 -4.18
C LEU A 92 18.55 6.63 -4.28
N SER A 93 19.36 6.29 -3.27
CA SER A 93 19.97 4.96 -3.22
C SER A 93 18.91 3.88 -2.97
N VAL A 94 19.23 2.63 -3.32
CA VAL A 94 18.34 1.49 -3.05
C VAL A 94 18.03 1.41 -1.55
N GLN A 95 19.03 1.60 -0.68
CA GLN A 95 18.84 1.59 0.77
C GLN A 95 17.88 2.67 1.27
N GLU A 96 17.97 3.89 0.76
CA GLU A 96 17.12 5.03 1.16
C GLU A 96 15.67 4.80 0.73
N ILE A 97 15.43 4.44 -0.54
CA ILE A 97 14.06 4.18 -1.01
C ILE A 97 13.42 3.01 -0.25
N THR A 98 14.22 1.98 0.11
CA THR A 98 13.77 0.85 0.94
C THR A 98 13.36 1.31 2.32
N ASN A 99 14.16 2.13 2.99
CA ASN A 99 13.83 2.63 4.33
C ASN A 99 12.58 3.51 4.29
N ASN A 100 12.49 4.40 3.31
CA ASN A 100 11.39 5.36 3.16
C ASN A 100 10.03 4.68 2.93
N CYS A 101 9.97 3.49 2.32
CA CYS A 101 8.71 2.74 2.17
C CYS A 101 8.10 2.29 3.51
N PHE A 102 8.87 2.29 4.60
CA PHE A 102 8.37 1.97 5.93
C PHE A 102 8.20 3.21 6.82
N GLU A 103 8.23 4.40 6.23
CA GLU A 103 7.81 5.64 6.89
C GLU A 103 6.31 5.88 6.64
N PRO A 104 5.57 6.47 7.60
CA PRO A 104 4.14 6.71 7.45
C PRO A 104 3.77 7.58 6.23
N SER A 105 4.65 8.49 5.83
CA SER A 105 4.44 9.40 4.69
C SER A 105 4.36 8.70 3.33
N SER A 106 4.83 7.46 3.25
CA SER A 106 4.85 6.66 2.01
C SER A 106 3.68 5.67 1.92
N GLN A 107 2.86 5.55 2.96
CA GLN A 107 1.81 4.54 3.07
C GLN A 107 0.50 5.01 2.43
N MET A 108 -0.10 4.18 1.58
CA MET A 108 -1.37 4.45 0.90
C MET A 108 -2.59 4.35 1.81
N VAL A 109 -2.42 3.89 3.05
CA VAL A 109 -3.46 3.84 4.08
C VAL A 109 -2.89 4.39 5.37
N LYS A 110 -3.64 5.27 6.06
CA LYS A 110 -3.21 5.79 7.36
C LYS A 110 -3.33 4.70 8.42
N CYS A 111 -2.21 4.16 8.86
CA CYS A 111 -2.11 3.25 10.00
C CYS A 111 -0.71 3.30 10.62
N ASP A 112 -0.59 3.02 11.93
CA ASP A 112 0.72 2.91 12.57
C ASP A 112 1.27 1.49 12.51
N ILE A 113 2.12 1.23 11.50
CA ILE A 113 2.77 -0.08 11.33
C ILE A 113 3.61 -0.54 12.52
N ARG A 114 3.99 0.35 13.45
CA ARG A 114 4.76 -0.01 14.66
C ARG A 114 3.89 -0.69 15.72
N LYS A 115 2.57 -0.46 15.68
CA LYS A 115 1.60 -1.12 16.57
C LYS A 115 1.13 -2.48 16.03
N GLY A 116 1.44 -2.77 14.77
CA GLY A 116 1.11 -4.03 14.14
C GLY A 116 2.27 -5.02 14.08
N LYS A 117 1.97 -6.18 13.49
CA LYS A 117 2.95 -7.21 13.13
C LYS A 117 2.84 -7.50 11.64
N PHE A 118 3.99 -7.62 10.98
CA PHE A 118 4.07 -8.05 9.60
C PHE A 118 3.96 -9.56 9.51
N MET A 119 3.01 -10.02 8.69
CA MET A 119 2.84 -11.41 8.32
C MET A 119 3.57 -11.75 7.02
N ALA A 120 3.64 -10.79 6.09
CA ALA A 120 4.34 -10.91 4.83
C ALA A 120 4.72 -9.53 4.29
N CYS A 121 5.81 -9.46 3.52
CA CYS A 121 6.22 -8.23 2.85
C CYS A 121 6.85 -8.53 1.49
N CYS A 122 6.33 -7.92 0.43
CA CYS A 122 6.91 -7.93 -0.91
C CYS A 122 7.52 -6.56 -1.22
N LEU A 123 8.73 -6.55 -1.77
CA LEU A 123 9.47 -5.38 -2.20
C LEU A 123 9.57 -5.40 -3.74
N LEU A 124 8.80 -4.57 -4.42
CA LEU A 124 8.75 -4.48 -5.88
C LEU A 124 9.59 -3.30 -6.38
N TYR A 125 10.86 -3.56 -6.67
CA TYR A 125 11.79 -2.56 -7.19
C TYR A 125 11.60 -2.34 -8.69
N ARG A 126 11.78 -1.09 -9.13
CA ARG A 126 11.75 -0.70 -10.54
C ARG A 126 12.89 0.21 -10.91
N GLY A 127 13.44 0.05 -12.11
CA GLY A 127 14.44 0.91 -12.73
C GLY A 127 15.89 0.45 -12.53
N ASP A 128 16.80 1.41 -12.38
CA ASP A 128 18.23 1.17 -12.21
C ASP A 128 18.54 0.65 -10.80
N VAL A 129 18.40 -0.66 -10.61
CA VAL A 129 18.53 -1.34 -9.32
C VAL A 129 19.39 -2.58 -9.47
N GLN A 130 20.50 -2.64 -8.72
CA GLN A 130 21.37 -3.82 -8.72
C GLN A 130 20.92 -4.83 -7.66
N PRO A 131 20.86 -6.15 -7.98
CA PRO A 131 20.48 -7.18 -7.02
C PRO A 131 21.34 -7.18 -5.75
N LYS A 132 22.63 -6.84 -5.85
CA LYS A 132 23.54 -6.72 -4.70
C LYS A 132 23.05 -5.68 -3.69
N ASP A 133 22.67 -4.50 -4.16
CA ASP A 133 22.22 -3.41 -3.30
C ASP A 133 20.87 -3.73 -2.66
N VAL A 134 20.00 -4.44 -3.40
CA VAL A 134 18.71 -4.92 -2.86
C VAL A 134 18.91 -5.95 -1.76
N ASN A 135 19.83 -6.89 -1.94
CA ASN A 135 20.16 -7.89 -0.92
C ASN A 135 20.71 -7.22 0.35
N GLN A 136 21.59 -6.24 0.19
CA GLN A 136 22.12 -5.46 1.31
C GLN A 136 21.00 -4.69 2.03
N ALA A 137 20.16 -3.98 1.28
CA ALA A 137 19.05 -3.21 1.86
C ALA A 137 18.03 -4.09 2.59
N THR A 138 17.72 -5.26 2.02
CA THR A 138 16.82 -6.24 2.62
C THR A 138 17.42 -6.86 3.88
N ALA A 139 18.73 -7.13 3.92
CA ALA A 139 19.41 -7.63 5.11
C ALA A 139 19.39 -6.61 6.25
N THR A 140 19.68 -5.33 5.95
CA THR A 140 19.59 -4.24 6.93
C THR A 140 18.17 -4.06 7.45
N LEU A 141 17.17 -4.11 6.56
CA LEU A 141 15.76 -4.02 6.92
C LEU A 141 15.32 -5.17 7.83
N ARG A 142 15.74 -6.40 7.50
CA ARG A 142 15.47 -7.60 8.30
C ARG A 142 16.07 -7.48 9.70
N ALA A 143 17.32 -7.04 9.82
CA ALA A 143 17.96 -6.83 11.12
C ALA A 143 17.24 -5.76 11.96
N LYS A 144 16.84 -4.63 11.34
CA LYS A 144 16.17 -3.52 12.03
C LYS A 144 14.75 -3.86 12.48
N ARG A 145 14.04 -4.73 11.74
CA ARG A 145 12.60 -4.98 11.92
C ARG A 145 12.25 -6.41 12.31
N ALA A 146 13.22 -7.26 12.67
CA ALA A 146 12.99 -8.65 13.04
C ALA A 146 11.87 -8.81 14.09
N SER A 147 11.83 -7.95 15.11
CA SER A 147 10.81 -7.97 16.16
C SER A 147 9.40 -7.54 15.71
N GLN A 148 9.27 -6.93 14.54
CA GLN A 148 7.98 -6.50 13.96
C GLN A 148 7.34 -7.57 13.09
N PHE A 149 8.04 -8.66 12.77
CA PHE A 149 7.47 -9.81 12.06
C PHE A 149 6.89 -10.82 13.04
N VAL A 150 5.91 -11.60 12.56
CA VAL A 150 5.38 -12.77 13.28
C VAL A 150 6.41 -13.90 13.31
N GLU A 151 6.43 -14.69 14.39
CA GLU A 151 7.45 -15.73 14.62
C GLU A 151 7.46 -16.83 13.57
N TRP A 152 6.28 -17.18 13.04
CA TRP A 152 6.10 -18.17 11.98
C TRP A 152 6.46 -17.64 10.58
N CYS A 153 6.83 -16.36 10.46
CA CYS A 153 7.34 -15.75 9.23
C CYS A 153 8.71 -15.09 9.45
N PRO A 154 9.74 -15.85 9.89
CA PRO A 154 10.99 -15.27 10.39
C PRO A 154 11.83 -14.52 9.34
N THR A 155 11.56 -14.72 8.03
CA THR A 155 12.29 -14.06 6.93
C THR A 155 11.40 -13.69 5.74
N GLY A 156 10.18 -13.22 6.00
CA GLY A 156 9.09 -12.98 5.03
C GLY A 156 9.23 -11.84 4.02
N PHE A 157 10.43 -11.50 3.57
CA PHE A 157 10.63 -10.55 2.47
C PHE A 157 10.73 -11.27 1.14
N LYS A 158 9.79 -10.99 0.24
CA LYS A 158 9.93 -11.32 -1.18
C LYS A 158 10.36 -10.10 -1.95
N VAL A 159 11.18 -10.32 -2.97
CA VAL A 159 11.77 -9.24 -3.74
C VAL A 159 11.41 -9.46 -5.19
N GLY A 160 10.91 -8.42 -5.86
CA GLY A 160 10.77 -8.38 -7.30
C GLY A 160 11.61 -7.23 -7.88
N ILE A 161 12.23 -7.44 -9.03
CA ILE A 161 13.04 -6.42 -9.70
C ILE A 161 12.66 -6.35 -11.17
N ASN A 162 12.23 -5.15 -11.59
CA ASN A 162 11.95 -4.83 -12.98
C ASN A 162 12.87 -3.69 -13.45
N TYR A 163 13.64 -3.91 -14.50
CA TYR A 163 14.64 -2.93 -14.97
C TYR A 163 14.05 -1.75 -15.75
N LYS A 164 12.75 -1.76 -16.08
CA LYS A 164 12.08 -0.60 -16.67
C LYS A 164 11.90 0.49 -15.62
N ARG A 165 12.49 1.66 -15.89
CA ARG A 165 12.34 2.85 -15.04
C ARG A 165 10.86 3.22 -14.89
N PRO A 166 10.43 3.71 -13.70
CA PRO A 166 9.10 4.28 -13.55
C PRO A 166 8.92 5.46 -14.52
N THR A 167 7.77 5.56 -15.16
CA THR A 167 7.44 6.69 -16.05
C THR A 167 6.56 7.66 -15.29
N VAL A 168 6.78 8.97 -15.45
CA VAL A 168 5.85 9.99 -14.95
C VAL A 168 5.09 10.64 -16.12
N LEU A 169 3.84 11.02 -15.87
CA LEU A 169 3.05 11.73 -16.87
C LEU A 169 3.52 13.18 -17.03
N PRO A 170 3.48 13.74 -18.26
CA PRO A 170 3.73 15.16 -18.46
C PRO A 170 2.86 16.04 -17.56
N GLY A 171 3.47 17.04 -16.91
CA GLY A 171 2.78 17.92 -15.97
C GLY A 171 2.41 17.27 -14.63
N SER A 172 2.94 16.09 -14.31
CA SER A 172 2.87 15.50 -12.96
C SER A 172 3.79 16.26 -12.00
N ALA A 173 3.37 16.41 -10.74
CA ALA A 173 4.23 16.96 -9.69
C ALA A 173 5.36 15.99 -9.29
N MET A 174 5.17 14.68 -9.50
CA MET A 174 6.19 13.68 -9.23
C MET A 174 7.39 13.82 -10.18
N ALA A 175 8.58 13.78 -9.62
CA ALA A 175 9.81 13.79 -10.40
C ALA A 175 10.01 12.50 -11.19
N GLN A 176 10.63 12.63 -12.36
CA GLN A 176 11.18 11.47 -13.07
C GLN A 176 12.38 10.92 -12.29
N VAL A 177 12.28 9.67 -11.84
CA VAL A 177 13.33 9.00 -11.06
C VAL A 177 13.94 7.83 -11.81
N CYS A 178 15.20 7.51 -11.50
CA CYS A 178 15.89 6.37 -12.09
C CYS A 178 15.47 5.04 -11.46
N ARG A 179 14.95 5.08 -10.23
CA ARG A 179 14.52 3.90 -9.48
C ARG A 179 13.39 4.22 -8.51
N ALA A 180 12.57 3.22 -8.21
CA ALA A 180 11.51 3.28 -7.20
C ALA A 180 11.28 1.90 -6.58
N LEU A 181 10.56 1.89 -5.47
CA LEU A 181 10.12 0.73 -4.74
C LEU A 181 8.64 0.89 -4.39
N CYS A 182 7.85 -0.14 -4.69
CA CYS A 182 6.51 -0.32 -4.14
C CYS A 182 6.56 -1.50 -3.17
N THR A 183 6.09 -1.32 -1.95
CA THR A 183 5.96 -2.43 -0.99
C THR A 183 4.52 -2.85 -0.86
N LEU A 184 4.32 -4.16 -0.73
CA LEU A 184 3.03 -4.76 -0.40
C LEU A 184 3.24 -5.54 0.89
N SER A 185 2.67 -5.07 1.98
CA SER A 185 2.91 -5.64 3.31
C SER A 185 1.61 -6.03 3.96
N ASN A 186 1.43 -7.33 4.21
CA ASN A 186 0.31 -7.75 5.06
C ASN A 186 0.70 -7.54 6.52
N THR A 187 0.04 -6.59 7.16
CA THR A 187 0.30 -6.16 8.53
C THR A 187 -0.99 -6.05 9.30
N THR A 188 -0.98 -6.47 10.56
CA THR A 188 -2.14 -6.33 11.44
C THR A 188 -2.48 -4.87 11.74
N ALA A 189 -1.58 -3.92 11.46
CA ALA A 189 -1.84 -2.48 11.63
C ALA A 189 -2.98 -1.96 10.74
N ILE A 190 -3.31 -2.67 9.65
CA ILE A 190 -4.41 -2.30 8.76
C ILE A 190 -5.78 -2.34 9.48
N SER A 191 -5.88 -3.04 10.63
CA SER A 191 -7.07 -3.03 11.49
C SER A 191 -7.48 -1.63 11.92
N GLU A 192 -6.53 -0.70 12.10
CA GLU A 192 -6.83 0.69 12.46
C GLU A 192 -7.72 1.39 11.40
N ALA A 193 -7.58 1.02 10.11
CA ALA A 193 -8.44 1.56 9.06
C ALA A 193 -9.88 1.05 9.19
N TRP A 194 -10.05 -0.24 9.49
CA TRP A 194 -11.35 -0.85 9.74
C TRP A 194 -12.03 -0.29 10.98
N THR A 195 -11.28 -0.11 12.08
CA THR A 195 -11.81 0.50 13.31
C THR A 195 -12.37 1.90 13.04
N ARG A 196 -11.64 2.76 12.31
CA ARG A 196 -12.14 4.11 11.97
C ARG A 196 -13.41 4.08 11.13
N LEU A 197 -13.57 3.08 10.26
CA LEU A 197 -14.77 2.92 9.45
C LEU A 197 -15.95 2.47 10.31
N ASN A 198 -15.72 1.45 11.16
CA ASN A 198 -16.72 0.93 12.10
C ASN A 198 -17.20 2.00 13.08
N ASP A 199 -16.31 2.83 13.62
CA ASP A 199 -16.69 3.92 14.53
C ASP A 199 -17.65 4.92 13.87
N LYS A 200 -17.36 5.31 12.61
CA LYS A 200 -18.24 6.22 11.84
C LYS A 200 -19.58 5.57 11.52
N PHE A 201 -19.56 4.29 11.15
CA PHE A 201 -20.76 3.52 10.88
C PHE A 201 -21.65 3.45 12.13
N ASP A 202 -21.09 3.06 13.27
CA ASP A 202 -21.81 2.89 14.54
C ASP A 202 -22.48 4.20 14.97
N LEU A 203 -21.81 5.34 14.81
CA LEU A 203 -22.37 6.66 15.10
C LEU A 203 -23.60 7.00 14.24
N MET A 204 -23.57 6.68 12.95
CA MET A 204 -24.68 6.94 12.03
C MET A 204 -25.84 5.95 12.26
N PHE A 205 -25.51 4.67 12.40
CA PHE A 205 -26.48 3.59 12.54
C PHE A 205 -27.23 3.65 13.88
N ALA A 206 -26.56 4.07 14.96
CA ALA A 206 -27.21 4.31 16.25
C ALA A 206 -28.36 5.34 16.20
N LYS A 207 -28.37 6.22 15.19
CA LYS A 207 -29.45 7.19 14.93
C LYS A 207 -30.35 6.79 13.77
N ARG A 208 -30.13 5.61 13.17
CA ARG A 208 -30.74 5.17 11.91
C ARG A 208 -30.64 6.23 10.82
N ALA A 209 -29.56 7.02 10.84
CA ALA A 209 -29.34 8.08 9.87
C ALA A 209 -29.13 7.44 8.48
N PHE A 210 -29.83 7.97 7.47
CA PHE A 210 -29.77 7.51 6.07
C PHE A 210 -30.25 6.06 5.79
N VAL A 211 -30.62 5.27 6.81
CA VAL A 211 -31.07 3.85 6.64
C VAL A 211 -32.27 3.73 5.70
N HIS A 212 -33.22 4.67 5.78
CA HIS A 212 -34.45 4.65 4.97
C HIS A 212 -34.19 4.65 3.45
N TRP A 213 -33.08 5.21 2.98
CA TRP A 213 -32.71 5.18 1.56
C TRP A 213 -32.41 3.77 1.08
N TYR A 214 -31.82 2.93 1.92
CA TYR A 214 -31.46 1.55 1.56
C TYR A 214 -32.67 0.62 1.66
N VAL A 215 -33.45 0.75 2.74
CA VAL A 215 -34.67 -0.04 2.93
C VAL A 215 -35.71 0.29 1.86
N GLY A 216 -35.79 1.55 1.43
CA GLY A 216 -36.67 1.99 0.33
C GLY A 216 -36.33 1.35 -1.03
N GLU A 217 -35.08 0.91 -1.22
CA GLU A 217 -34.60 0.25 -2.43
C GLU A 217 -34.59 -1.29 -2.30
N GLY A 218 -35.18 -1.83 -1.24
CA GLY A 218 -35.42 -3.28 -1.07
C GLY A 218 -34.35 -4.05 -0.27
N MET A 219 -33.44 -3.35 0.43
CA MET A 219 -32.51 -3.97 1.37
C MET A 219 -33.17 -4.20 2.74
N GLU A 220 -32.96 -5.36 3.37
CA GLU A 220 -33.47 -5.58 4.73
C GLU A 220 -32.63 -4.84 5.78
N GLU A 221 -33.26 -4.24 6.79
CA GLU A 221 -32.52 -3.50 7.83
C GLU A 221 -31.55 -4.41 8.62
N GLY A 222 -31.88 -5.71 8.73
CA GLY A 222 -31.02 -6.71 9.38
C GLY A 222 -29.64 -6.85 8.73
N GLU A 223 -29.55 -6.63 7.41
CA GLU A 223 -28.30 -6.75 6.65
C GLU A 223 -27.23 -5.76 7.13
N PHE A 224 -27.61 -4.60 7.69
CA PHE A 224 -26.67 -3.66 8.30
C PHE A 224 -25.97 -4.25 9.51
N SER A 225 -26.72 -4.95 10.37
CA SER A 225 -26.17 -5.59 11.58
C SER A 225 -25.28 -6.76 11.21
N GLU A 226 -25.71 -7.60 10.26
CA GLU A 226 -24.93 -8.75 9.77
C GLU A 226 -23.60 -8.31 9.17
N ALA A 227 -23.60 -7.28 8.31
CA ALA A 227 -22.39 -6.74 7.72
C ALA A 227 -21.45 -6.13 8.79
N ARG A 228 -22.00 -5.49 9.82
CA ARG A 228 -21.23 -4.91 10.92
C ARG A 228 -20.60 -5.97 11.82
N GLU A 229 -21.29 -7.09 12.03
CA GLU A 229 -20.77 -8.24 12.79
C GLU A 229 -19.65 -8.96 12.03
N ASP A 230 -19.75 -9.11 10.69
CA ASP A 230 -18.69 -9.73 9.88
C ASP A 230 -17.39 -8.88 9.84
N LEU A 231 -17.53 -7.55 9.94
CA LEU A 231 -16.41 -6.60 10.04
C LEU A 231 -15.81 -6.46 11.46
N GLY A 232 -16.41 -7.12 12.46
CA GLY A 232 -16.05 -7.06 13.88
C GLY A 232 -14.87 -7.92 14.30
#